data_AF-A0A7J8VWS0-F1
#
_entry.id   AF-A0A7J8VWS0-F1
#
_cell.length_a   1.000
_cell.length_b   1.000
_cell.length_c   1.000
_cell.angle_alpha   90.00
_cell.angle_beta   90.00
_cell.angle_gamma   90.00
#
_symmetry.space_group_name_H-M   'P 1'
#
loop_
_entity.id
_entity.type
_entity.pdbx_description
1 polymer ?
#
loop_
_entity_poly.entity_id
_entity_poly.type
_entity_poly.pdbx_seq_one_letter_code
_entity_poly.pdbx_strand_id
1 'polypeptide(L)'
;VRRLPIGDGIWIARHKHLSSEYVLDFIVERKKVADLRSSIRDNRYKDQKLRLLRSGLKKLIFLVEGDPNTSEAAESIKTACFTTEILEGFDVQRTSGLHDTLRKYACLTRAIAQYYKLHLPEGHSKLSGVCPPFNEFIKRCQELDKMTVSDVFSIQLMQVPQVTEEVAIAVVDLYPTLVSLANAYSLLEGDVCAQEEMLRKQSNNK
;
A
#
# COMPACT_ATOMS: atom_id res chain seq x y z
N VAL A 1 12.03 18.53 8.28
CA VAL A 1 11.04 17.43 8.28
C VAL A 1 9.93 17.82 7.30
N ARG A 2 9.50 16.91 6.42
CA ARG A 2 8.41 17.14 5.44
C ARG A 2 7.32 16.09 5.65
N ARG A 3 6.06 16.45 5.39
CA ARG A 3 4.94 15.50 5.41
C ARG A 3 5.00 14.63 4.16
N LEU A 4 4.90 13.32 4.33
CA LEU A 4 4.80 12.35 3.25
C LEU A 4 3.35 11.87 3.11
N PRO A 5 2.85 11.63 1.89
CA PRO A 5 1.52 11.06 1.67
C PRO A 5 1.47 9.56 1.99
N ILE A 6 2.58 8.84 1.77
CA ILE A 6 2.75 7.40 1.99
C ILE A 6 4.12 7.17 2.65
N GLY A 7 4.18 6.29 3.63
CA GLY A 7 5.40 5.98 4.40
C GLY A 7 5.76 7.04 5.44
N ASP A 8 6.63 6.64 6.37
CA ASP A 8 7.18 7.49 7.42
C ASP A 8 8.56 8.05 7.09
N GLY A 9 9.25 7.48 6.10
CA GLY A 9 10.57 7.94 5.68
C GLY A 9 10.92 7.53 4.26
N ILE A 10 11.60 8.43 3.55
CA ILE A 10 12.20 8.18 2.23
C ILE A 10 13.56 8.86 2.16
N TRP A 11 14.37 8.48 1.18
CA TRP A 11 15.63 9.17 0.88
C TRP A 11 15.51 9.94 -0.43
N ILE A 12 16.10 11.13 -0.46
CA ILE A 12 16.14 11.98 -1.65
C ILE A 12 17.59 12.26 -2.04
N ALA A 13 17.89 12.21 -3.34
CA ALA A 13 19.08 12.81 -3.90
C ALA A 13 18.78 14.27 -4.24
N ARG A 14 19.53 15.20 -3.64
CA ARG A 14 19.44 16.63 -3.94
C ARG A 14 20.66 17.08 -4.73
N HIS A 15 20.43 17.69 -5.88
CA HIS A 15 21.48 18.31 -6.66
C HIS A 15 22.06 19.54 -5.92
N LYS A 16 23.39 19.64 -5.80
CA LYS A 16 24.05 20.66 -4.97
C LYS A 16 23.82 22.10 -5.42
N HIS A 17 23.74 22.32 -6.74
CA HIS A 17 23.60 23.66 -7.32
C HIS A 17 22.16 23.98 -7.75
N LEU A 18 21.58 23.12 -8.60
CA LEU A 18 20.21 23.28 -9.10
C LEU A 18 19.11 23.05 -8.05
N SER A 19 19.44 22.48 -6.88
CA SER A 19 18.47 22.13 -5.83
C SER A 19 17.36 21.17 -6.26
N SER A 20 17.45 20.56 -7.46
CA SER A 20 16.54 19.50 -7.92
C SER A 20 16.60 18.30 -6.98
N GLU A 21 15.44 17.69 -6.72
CA GLU A 21 15.29 16.59 -5.77
C GLU A 21 14.65 15.37 -6.46
N TYR A 22 15.28 14.21 -6.26
CA TYR A 22 14.83 12.94 -6.80
C TYR A 22 14.65 11.93 -5.67
N VAL A 23 13.56 11.17 -5.70
CA VAL A 23 13.25 10.15 -4.69
C VAL A 23 14.03 8.88 -5.02
N LEU A 24 14.85 8.43 -4.07
CA LEU A 24 15.54 7.16 -4.17
C LEU A 24 14.56 6.01 -3.96
N ASP A 25 14.94 4.81 -4.36
CA ASP A 25 14.04 3.66 -4.46
C ASP A 25 13.63 3.03 -3.12
N PHE A 26 13.84 3.74 -2.00
CA PHE A 26 13.70 3.27 -0.63
C PHE A 26 12.61 4.04 0.12
N ILE A 27 11.71 3.29 0.77
CA ILE A 27 10.66 3.82 1.64
C ILE A 27 10.57 3.00 2.91
N VAL A 28 10.30 3.68 4.02
CA VAL A 28 10.14 3.07 5.34
C VAL A 28 8.74 3.35 5.85
N GLU A 29 8.07 2.31 6.32
CA GLU A 29 6.90 2.40 7.20
C GLU A 29 7.35 1.96 8.59
N ARG A 30 7.26 2.86 9.56
CA ARG A 30 7.65 2.59 10.94
C ARG A 30 6.40 2.32 11.78
N LYS A 31 6.35 1.14 12.40
CA LYS A 31 5.27 0.74 13.27
C LYS A 31 5.77 0.41 14.66
N LYS A 32 5.23 1.05 15.70
CA LYS A 32 5.41 0.56 17.07
C LYS A 32 4.62 -0.73 17.25
N VAL A 33 5.09 -1.64 18.10
CA VAL A 33 4.40 -2.90 18.43
C VAL A 33 2.93 -2.68 18.82
N ALA A 34 2.65 -1.67 19.65
CA ALA A 34 1.28 -1.34 20.06
C ALA A 34 0.41 -0.87 18.88
N ASP A 35 0.94 -0.02 18.00
CA ASP A 35 0.23 0.45 16.82
C ASP A 35 0.02 -0.66 15.79
N LEU A 36 0.98 -1.58 15.69
CA LEU A 36 0.90 -2.76 14.83
C LEU A 36 -0.24 -3.68 15.29
N ARG A 37 -0.31 -3.99 16.60
CA ARG A 37 -1.42 -4.74 17.22
C ARG A 37 -2.77 -4.15 16.84
N SER A 38 -2.92 -2.83 16.99
CA SER A 38 -4.17 -2.14 16.66
C SER A 38 -4.47 -2.21 15.17
N SER A 39 -3.47 -1.97 14.31
CA SER A 39 -3.66 -1.95 12.86
C SER A 39 -4.01 -3.30 12.24
N ILE A 40 -3.57 -4.40 12.86
CA ILE A 40 -3.93 -5.76 12.43
C ILE A 40 -5.43 -6.02 12.68
N ARG A 41 -6.00 -5.41 13.72
CA ARG A 41 -7.42 -5.61 14.09
C ARG A 41 -8.39 -4.81 13.23
N ASP A 42 -7.99 -3.67 12.68
CA ASP A 42 -8.89 -2.70 12.04
C ASP A 42 -8.63 -2.47 10.54
N ASN A 43 -8.17 -3.50 9.81
CA ASN A 43 -7.82 -3.53 8.37
C ASN A 43 -6.72 -2.56 7.91
N ARG A 44 -6.38 -1.51 8.68
CA ARG A 44 -5.37 -0.50 8.31
C ARG A 44 -4.02 -1.10 7.96
N TYR A 45 -3.64 -2.21 8.61
CA TYR A 45 -2.40 -2.91 8.31
C TYR A 45 -2.31 -3.37 6.84
N LYS A 46 -3.41 -3.89 6.27
CA LYS A 46 -3.46 -4.31 4.86
C LYS A 46 -3.42 -3.10 3.94
N ASP A 47 -4.24 -2.09 4.21
CA ASP A 47 -4.37 -0.89 3.38
C ASP A 47 -3.06 -0.09 3.30
N GLN A 48 -2.37 0.07 4.43
CA GLN A 48 -1.08 0.77 4.49
C GLN A 48 -0.03 0.07 3.61
N LYS A 49 0.06 -1.26 3.68
CA LYS A 49 1.00 -2.04 2.85
C LYS A 49 0.63 -2.01 1.37
N LEU A 50 -0.66 -2.07 1.05
CA LEU A 50 -1.13 -1.93 -0.33
C LEU A 50 -0.73 -0.57 -0.92
N ARG A 51 -0.85 0.52 -0.14
CA ARG A 51 -0.41 1.87 -0.56
C ARG A 51 1.11 1.91 -0.76
N LEU A 52 1.90 1.27 0.09
CA LEU A 52 3.35 1.15 -0.06
C LEU A 52 3.73 0.40 -1.35
N LEU A 53 3.10 -0.76 -1.61
CA LEU A 53 3.30 -1.55 -2.83
C LEU A 53 2.96 -0.76 -4.10
N ARG A 54 1.88 0.04 -4.06
CA ARG A 54 1.43 0.88 -5.19
C ARG A 54 2.24 2.16 -5.37
N SER A 55 3.02 2.58 -4.36
CA SER A 55 3.82 3.82 -4.39
C SER A 55 4.81 3.89 -5.57
N GLY A 56 5.23 2.72 -6.08
CA GLY A 56 6.18 2.61 -7.19
C GLY A 56 7.65 2.54 -6.74
N LEU A 57 7.93 2.61 -5.43
CA LEU A 57 9.26 2.39 -4.87
C LEU A 57 9.47 0.89 -4.64
N LYS A 58 10.67 0.39 -4.97
CA LYS A 58 10.95 -1.06 -4.98
C LYS A 58 11.53 -1.59 -3.68
N LYS A 59 12.19 -0.75 -2.86
CA LYS A 59 12.81 -1.15 -1.59
C LYS A 59 11.93 -0.70 -0.44
N LEU A 60 10.94 -1.56 -0.14
CA LEU A 60 9.97 -1.35 0.94
C LEU A 60 10.55 -1.88 2.25
N ILE A 61 10.74 -1.00 3.24
CA ILE A 61 11.26 -1.34 4.56
C ILE A 61 10.13 -1.21 5.57
N PHE A 62 9.85 -2.28 6.30
CA PHE A 62 8.86 -2.28 7.38
C PHE A 62 9.59 -2.33 8.73
N LEU A 63 9.69 -1.18 9.40
CA LEU A 63 10.45 -1.05 10.64
C LEU A 63 9.52 -1.21 11.86
N VAL A 64 9.69 -2.32 12.57
CA VAL A 64 8.95 -2.62 13.80
C VAL A 64 9.75 -2.16 15.01
N GLU A 65 9.19 -1.24 15.78
CA GLU A 65 9.80 -0.67 16.98
C GLU A 65 9.15 -1.20 18.26
N GLY A 66 9.98 -1.73 19.16
CA GLY A 66 9.59 -2.35 20.43
C GLY A 66 9.70 -3.88 20.39
N ASP A 67 9.49 -4.51 21.55
CA ASP A 67 9.50 -5.98 21.68
C ASP A 67 8.08 -6.55 21.51
N PRO A 68 7.81 -7.39 20.48
CA PRO A 68 6.52 -8.05 20.32
C PRO A 68 6.12 -8.92 21.51
N ASN A 69 7.07 -9.48 22.25
CA ASN A 69 6.80 -10.42 23.35
C ASN A 69 6.19 -9.71 24.57
N THR A 70 6.27 -8.39 24.66
CA THR A 70 5.59 -7.63 25.72
C THR A 70 4.10 -7.41 25.43
N SER A 71 3.61 -7.86 24.26
CA SER A 71 2.21 -7.76 23.86
C SER A 71 1.51 -9.10 23.97
N GLU A 72 0.28 -9.13 24.47
CA GLU A 72 -0.57 -10.35 24.46
C GLU A 72 -0.85 -10.86 23.03
N ALA A 73 -0.66 -10.01 22.02
CA ALA A 73 -0.82 -10.35 20.61
C ALA A 73 0.51 -10.73 19.94
N ALA A 74 1.52 -11.17 20.70
CA ALA A 74 2.87 -11.47 20.22
C ALA A 74 2.87 -12.37 18.99
N GLU A 75 2.11 -13.47 19.01
CA GLU A 75 2.03 -14.42 17.90
C GLU A 75 1.42 -13.80 16.65
N SER A 76 0.32 -13.05 16.78
CA SER A 76 -0.29 -12.34 15.65
C SER A 76 0.68 -11.32 15.04
N ILE A 77 1.46 -10.62 15.86
CA ILE A 77 2.46 -9.65 15.41
C ILE A 77 3.61 -10.34 14.69
N LYS A 78 4.14 -11.44 15.24
CA LYS A 78 5.20 -12.23 14.60
C LYS A 78 4.73 -12.76 13.25
N THR A 79 3.53 -13.35 13.18
CA THR A 79 2.92 -13.81 11.94
C THR A 79 2.77 -12.69 10.93
N ALA A 80 2.27 -11.51 11.34
CA ALA A 80 2.16 -10.35 10.47
C ALA A 80 3.53 -9.93 9.89
N CYS A 81 4.58 -9.87 10.72
CA CYS A 81 5.94 -9.59 10.27
C CYS A 81 6.42 -10.64 9.26
N PHE A 82 6.24 -11.93 9.54
CA PHE A 82 6.64 -13.01 8.63
C PHE A 82 5.90 -12.95 7.30
N THR A 83 4.58 -12.72 7.31
CA THR A 83 3.79 -12.53 6.09
C THR A 83 4.30 -11.34 5.28
N THR A 84 4.58 -10.21 5.93
CA THR A 84 5.09 -8.99 5.27
C THR A 84 6.47 -9.23 4.64
N GLU A 85 7.33 -9.98 5.31
CA GLU A 85 8.68 -10.28 4.84
C GLU A 85 8.67 -11.30 3.68
N ILE A 86 8.04 -12.45 3.90
CA ILE A 86 8.16 -13.62 3.01
C ILE A 86 7.16 -13.57 1.86
N LEU A 87 5.90 -13.22 2.12
CA LEU A 87 4.85 -13.27 1.11
C LEU A 87 4.78 -11.97 0.30
N GLU A 88 5.11 -10.84 0.92
CA GLU A 88 4.93 -9.52 0.31
C GLU A 88 6.26 -8.84 -0.07
N GLY A 89 7.40 -9.41 0.32
CA GLY A 89 8.72 -8.99 -0.13
C GLY A 89 9.26 -7.71 0.50
N PHE A 90 8.70 -7.28 1.64
CA PHE A 90 9.24 -6.15 2.40
C PHE A 90 10.51 -6.57 3.17
N ASP A 91 11.44 -5.64 3.37
CA ASP A 91 12.53 -5.79 4.33
C ASP A 91 12.03 -5.44 5.74
N VAL A 92 11.76 -6.47 6.55
CA VAL A 92 11.25 -6.29 7.92
C VAL A 92 12.40 -6.10 8.91
N GLN A 93 12.55 -4.88 9.40
CA GLN A 93 13.59 -4.53 10.35
C GLN A 93 13.03 -4.33 11.77
N ARG A 94 13.65 -4.96 12.76
CA ARG A 94 13.22 -4.89 14.16
C ARG A 94 14.19 -4.01 14.96
N THR A 95 13.64 -3.18 15.84
CA THR A 95 14.39 -2.25 16.70
C THR A 95 13.78 -2.27 18.10
N SER A 96 14.59 -2.14 19.14
CA SER A 96 14.10 -2.25 20.52
C SER A 96 13.37 -1.01 21.03
N GLY A 97 13.59 0.14 20.40
CA GLY A 97 13.00 1.42 20.77
C GLY A 97 13.59 2.58 19.99
N LEU A 98 13.14 3.81 20.28
CA LEU A 98 13.47 5.00 19.49
C LEU A 98 14.96 5.20 19.25
N HIS A 99 15.81 5.02 20.26
CA HIS A 99 17.25 5.21 20.09
C HIS A 99 17.86 4.23 19.09
N ASP A 100 17.42 2.97 19.12
CA ASP A 100 17.85 1.93 18.18
C ASP A 100 17.28 2.19 16.77
N THR A 101 16.04 2.66 16.67
CA THR A 101 15.44 3.15 15.42
C THR A 101 16.26 4.27 14.77
N LEU A 102 16.67 5.28 15.55
CA LEU A 102 17.49 6.38 15.06
C LEU A 102 18.87 5.89 14.59
N ARG A 103 19.50 4.99 15.35
CA ARG A 103 20.75 4.33 14.93
C ARG A 103 20.55 3.58 13.62
N LYS A 104 19.42 2.88 13.47
CA LYS A 104 19.10 2.15 12.24
C LYS A 104 18.96 3.09 11.04
N TYR A 105 18.25 4.21 11.18
CA TYR A 105 18.16 5.22 10.13
C TYR A 105 19.52 5.79 9.73
N ALA A 106 20.42 6.03 10.68
CA ALA A 106 21.78 6.46 10.38
C ALA A 106 22.56 5.40 9.57
N CYS A 107 22.43 4.12 9.93
CA CYS A 107 23.02 3.02 9.16
C CYS A 107 22.45 2.90 7.75
N LEU A 108 21.12 2.93 7.61
CA LEU A 108 20.43 2.90 6.31
C LEU A 108 20.88 4.05 5.43
N THR A 109 20.93 5.26 5.97
CA THR A 109 21.36 6.46 5.23
C THR A 109 22.78 6.30 4.68
N ARG A 110 23.73 5.81 5.48
CA ARG A 110 25.11 5.57 5.03
C ARG A 110 25.17 4.46 3.97
N ALA A 111 24.45 3.35 4.18
CA ALA A 111 24.42 2.23 3.26
C ALA A 111 23.82 2.63 1.89
N ILE A 112 22.72 3.37 1.89
CA ILE A 112 22.07 3.88 0.67
C ILE A 112 22.98 4.86 -0.06
N ALA A 113 23.62 5.79 0.66
CA ALA A 113 24.57 6.72 0.06
C ALA A 113 25.75 6.00 -0.61
N GLN A 114 26.30 4.97 0.06
CA GLN A 114 27.37 4.14 -0.50
C GLN A 114 26.89 3.32 -1.70
N TYR A 115 25.70 2.72 -1.62
CA TYR A 115 25.09 1.95 -2.70
C TYR A 115 25.00 2.78 -3.98
N TYR A 116 24.42 3.97 -3.91
CA TYR A 116 24.31 4.86 -5.07
C TYR A 116 25.67 5.38 -5.54
N LYS A 117 26.61 5.67 -4.63
CA LYS A 117 27.98 6.07 -5.02
C LYS A 117 28.70 5.00 -5.86
N LEU A 118 28.47 3.72 -5.58
CA LEU A 118 29.07 2.59 -6.31
C LEU A 118 28.33 2.25 -7.62
N HIS A 119 27.02 2.49 -7.68
CA HIS A 119 26.16 2.03 -8.77
C HIS A 119 25.71 3.13 -9.74
N LEU A 120 26.04 4.41 -9.51
CA LEU A 120 25.88 5.47 -10.50
C LEU A 120 27.04 5.41 -11.51
N PRO A 121 26.83 5.03 -12.78
CA PRO A 121 27.89 5.02 -13.78
C PRO A 121 28.28 6.47 -14.14
N GLU A 122 29.58 6.75 -14.17
CA GLU A 122 30.13 7.91 -14.86
C GLU A 122 29.93 7.73 -16.37
N GLY A 123 28.77 8.11 -16.88
CA GLY A 123 28.47 8.07 -18.31
C GLY A 123 27.86 6.74 -18.78
N HIS A 124 26.62 6.85 -19.27
CA HIS A 124 25.89 5.89 -20.10
C HIS A 124 25.30 4.61 -19.45
N SER A 125 23.97 4.58 -19.56
CA SER A 125 23.09 3.43 -19.80
C SER A 125 22.35 2.81 -18.61
N LYS A 126 21.08 3.23 -18.50
CA LYS A 126 19.91 2.47 -18.02
C LYS A 126 20.08 1.73 -16.70
N LEU A 127 20.21 2.49 -15.61
CA LEU A 127 19.55 2.03 -14.37
C LEU A 127 18.05 1.90 -14.69
N SER A 128 17.53 0.70 -14.59
CA SER A 128 16.11 0.38 -14.82
C SER A 128 15.24 1.13 -13.79
N GLY A 129 14.77 2.31 -14.21
CA GLY A 129 13.97 3.24 -13.42
C GLY A 129 14.78 4.48 -13.02
N VAL A 130 14.58 5.59 -13.74
CA VAL A 130 15.04 6.91 -13.28
C VAL A 130 14.35 7.21 -11.95
N CYS A 131 15.11 7.60 -10.93
CA CYS A 131 14.55 8.08 -9.66
C CYS A 131 13.57 9.24 -9.97
N PRO A 132 12.28 9.14 -9.62
CA PRO A 132 11.32 10.17 -10.01
C PRO A 132 11.65 11.48 -9.27
N PRO A 133 11.41 12.65 -9.90
CA PRO A 133 11.38 13.92 -9.20
C PRO A 133 10.45 13.87 -7.98
N PHE A 134 10.85 14.53 -6.89
CA PHE A 134 10.08 14.51 -5.64
C PHE A 134 8.62 14.96 -5.81
N ASN A 135 8.38 16.00 -6.62
CA ASN A 135 7.03 16.49 -6.91
C ASN A 135 6.18 15.45 -7.69
N GLU A 136 6.78 14.71 -8.61
CA GLU A 136 6.10 13.66 -9.36
C GLU A 136 5.71 12.49 -8.45
N PHE A 137 6.62 12.07 -7.55
CA PHE A 137 6.32 11.08 -6.53
C PHE A 137 5.12 11.50 -5.66
N ILE A 138 5.12 12.74 -5.16
CA ILE A 138 4.00 13.25 -4.35
C ILE A 138 2.69 13.24 -5.14
N LYS A 139 2.70 13.70 -6.40
CA LYS A 139 1.51 13.70 -7.26
C LYS A 139 0.98 12.29 -7.47
N ARG A 140 1.87 11.32 -7.75
CA ARG A 140 1.50 9.91 -7.89
C ARG A 140 0.86 9.35 -6.62
N CYS A 141 1.45 9.62 -5.45
CA CYS A 141 0.87 9.17 -4.19
C CYS A 141 -0.52 9.78 -3.92
N GLN A 142 -0.73 11.05 -4.27
CA GLN A 142 -2.04 11.68 -4.17
C GLN A 142 -3.07 11.06 -5.12
N GLU A 143 -2.64 10.61 -6.30
CA GLU A 143 -3.52 9.89 -7.24
C GLU A 143 -3.90 8.50 -6.72
N LEU A 144 -3.02 7.82 -5.97
CA LEU A 144 -3.33 6.55 -5.31
C LEU A 144 -4.37 6.68 -4.18
N ASP A 145 -4.45 7.86 -3.56
CA ASP A 145 -5.42 8.15 -2.51
C ASP A 145 -6.79 8.57 -3.05
N LYS A 146 -6.92 8.72 -4.37
CA LYS A 146 -8.22 9.00 -4.99
C LYS A 146 -9.05 7.73 -5.01
N MET A 147 -10.15 7.77 -4.30
CA MET A 147 -11.17 6.73 -4.33
C MET A 147 -12.15 7.03 -5.47
N THR A 148 -12.40 6.05 -6.33
CA THR A 148 -13.43 6.16 -7.38
C THR A 148 -14.79 5.76 -6.82
N VAL A 149 -15.87 6.15 -7.52
CA VAL A 149 -17.24 5.71 -7.16
C VAL A 149 -17.34 4.18 -7.23
N SER A 150 -16.64 3.54 -8.16
CA SER A 150 -16.56 2.09 -8.29
C SER A 150 -15.86 1.45 -7.10
N ASP A 151 -14.77 2.04 -6.59
CA ASP A 151 -14.10 1.54 -5.38
C ASP A 151 -15.02 1.62 -4.15
N VAL A 152 -15.74 2.74 -4.00
CA VAL A 152 -16.73 2.89 -2.91
C VAL A 152 -17.82 1.83 -3.05
N PHE A 153 -18.29 1.61 -4.28
CA PHE A 153 -19.34 0.63 -4.54
C PHE A 153 -18.87 -0.81 -4.28
N SER A 154 -17.64 -1.19 -4.65
CA SER A 154 -17.04 -2.48 -4.30
C SER A 154 -17.03 -2.69 -2.77
N ILE A 155 -16.61 -1.67 -2.01
CA ILE A 155 -16.60 -1.75 -0.54
C ILE A 155 -18.01 -1.90 0.04
N GLN A 156 -19.00 -1.21 -0.53
CA GLN A 156 -20.41 -1.34 -0.15
C GLN A 156 -20.94 -2.75 -0.41
N LEU A 157 -20.63 -3.34 -1.57
CA LEU A 157 -21.02 -4.72 -1.91
C LEU A 157 -20.44 -5.72 -0.91
N MET A 158 -19.17 -5.57 -0.54
CA MET A 158 -18.50 -6.44 0.45
C MET A 158 -19.05 -6.29 1.88
N GLN A 159 -19.96 -5.34 2.16
CA GLN A 159 -20.67 -5.30 3.45
C GLN A 159 -21.79 -6.35 3.52
N VAL A 160 -22.20 -6.94 2.39
CA VAL A 160 -23.18 -8.02 2.35
C VAL A 160 -22.48 -9.33 2.72
N PRO A 161 -23.00 -10.10 3.70
CA PRO A 161 -22.41 -11.40 4.06
C PRO A 161 -22.23 -12.30 2.83
N GLN A 162 -21.06 -12.95 2.73
CA GLN A 162 -20.65 -13.84 1.64
C GLN A 162 -20.24 -13.16 0.32
N VAL A 163 -20.30 -11.83 0.21
CA VAL A 163 -19.76 -11.11 -0.95
C VAL A 163 -18.26 -10.91 -0.75
N THR A 164 -17.45 -11.67 -1.49
CA THR A 164 -15.99 -11.54 -1.50
C THR A 164 -15.54 -10.40 -2.43
N GLU A 165 -14.25 -10.06 -2.39
CA GLU A 165 -13.65 -9.08 -3.30
C GLU A 165 -13.85 -9.48 -4.77
N GLU A 166 -13.69 -10.76 -5.09
CA GLU A 166 -13.86 -11.29 -6.44
C GLU A 166 -15.32 -11.16 -6.92
N VAL A 167 -16.28 -11.40 -6.03
CA VAL A 167 -17.71 -11.22 -6.33
C VAL A 167 -18.03 -9.74 -6.52
N ALA A 168 -17.51 -8.86 -5.66
CA ALA A 168 -17.72 -7.42 -5.78
C ALA A 168 -17.16 -6.88 -7.10
N ILE A 169 -15.95 -7.31 -7.49
CA ILE A 169 -15.34 -6.95 -8.77
C ILE A 169 -16.22 -7.42 -9.93
N ALA A 170 -16.71 -8.67 -9.91
CA ALA A 170 -17.57 -9.19 -10.96
C ALA A 170 -18.87 -8.38 -11.14
N VAL A 171 -19.47 -7.89 -10.05
CA VAL A 171 -20.65 -7.02 -10.11
C VAL A 171 -20.28 -5.64 -10.65
N VAL A 172 -19.18 -5.05 -10.20
CA VAL A 172 -18.74 -3.70 -10.61
C VAL A 172 -18.30 -3.67 -12.09
N ASP A 173 -17.70 -4.76 -12.59
CA ASP A 173 -17.35 -4.91 -14.02
C ASP A 173 -18.60 -4.77 -14.94
N LEU A 174 -19.76 -5.22 -14.46
CA LEU A 174 -21.04 -5.14 -15.18
C LEU A 174 -21.78 -3.83 -14.89
N TYR A 175 -21.74 -3.39 -13.63
CA TYR A 175 -22.44 -2.20 -13.14
C TYR A 175 -21.45 -1.33 -12.36
N PRO A 176 -20.73 -0.41 -13.01
CA PRO A 176 -19.62 0.32 -12.39
C PRO A 176 -20.00 1.16 -11.16
N THR A 177 -21.29 1.44 -10.97
CA THR A 177 -21.80 2.25 -9.87
C THR A 177 -23.10 1.67 -9.31
N LEU A 178 -23.42 2.03 -8.06
CA LEU A 178 -24.70 1.70 -7.44
C LEU A 178 -25.89 2.19 -8.30
N VAL A 179 -25.77 3.37 -8.91
CA VAL A 179 -26.82 3.94 -9.78
C VAL A 179 -27.01 3.10 -11.03
N SER A 180 -25.94 2.63 -11.68
CA SER A 180 -26.07 1.73 -12.83
C SER A 180 -26.73 0.41 -12.47
N LEU A 181 -26.43 -0.14 -11.28
CA LEU A 181 -27.08 -1.37 -10.81
C LEU A 181 -28.56 -1.13 -10.52
N ALA A 182 -28.90 -0.04 -9.82
CA ALA A 182 -30.27 0.33 -9.50
C ALA A 182 -31.11 0.53 -10.78
N ASN A 183 -30.57 1.22 -11.79
CA ASN A 183 -31.25 1.41 -13.06
C ASN A 183 -31.54 0.07 -13.77
N ALA A 184 -30.62 -0.90 -13.71
CA ALA A 184 -30.85 -2.23 -14.27
C ALA A 184 -32.00 -2.96 -13.56
N TYR A 185 -32.09 -2.85 -12.23
CA TYR A 185 -33.20 -3.38 -11.45
C TYR A 185 -34.54 -2.69 -11.76
N SER A 186 -34.54 -1.37 -11.98
CA SER A 186 -35.73 -0.61 -12.35
C SER A 186 -36.31 -1.02 -13.71
N LEU A 187 -35.47 -1.50 -14.64
CA LEU A 187 -35.96 -2.04 -15.93
C LEU A 187 -36.70 -3.38 -15.77
N LEU A 188 -36.57 -4.03 -14.61
CA LEU A 188 -37.22 -5.31 -14.27
C LEU A 188 -38.34 -5.12 -13.24
N GLU A 189 -38.81 -3.89 -13.03
CA GLU A 189 -39.83 -3.59 -12.03
C GLU A 189 -41.13 -4.36 -12.30
N GLY A 190 -41.60 -5.09 -11.29
CA GLY A 190 -42.76 -5.98 -11.39
C GLY A 190 -42.44 -7.45 -11.70
N ASP A 191 -41.22 -7.78 -12.13
CA ASP A 191 -40.76 -9.17 -12.34
C ASP A 191 -39.73 -9.58 -11.27
N VAL A 192 -40.24 -10.04 -10.13
CA VAL A 192 -39.40 -10.44 -8.98
C VAL A 192 -38.42 -11.56 -9.33
N CYS A 193 -38.84 -12.52 -10.17
CA CYS A 193 -38.00 -13.65 -10.56
C CYS A 193 -36.80 -13.18 -11.41
N ALA A 194 -37.04 -12.26 -12.34
CA ALA A 194 -35.97 -11.67 -13.14
C ALA A 194 -34.98 -10.85 -12.28
N GLN A 195 -35.48 -10.12 -11.28
CA GLN A 195 -34.65 -9.35 -10.36
C GLN A 195 -33.73 -10.27 -9.51
N GLU A 196 -34.25 -11.34 -8.92
CA GLU A 196 -33.47 -12.28 -8.11
C GLU A 196 -32.36 -12.98 -8.93
N GLU A 197 -32.63 -13.28 -10.20
CA GLU A 197 -31.70 -14.00 -11.07
C GLU A 197 -30.73 -13.08 -11.86
N MET A 198 -30.91 -11.76 -11.81
CA MET A 198 -30.18 -10.80 -12.64
C MET A 198 -28.65 -10.91 -12.49
N LEU A 199 -28.17 -11.04 -11.26
CA LEU A 199 -26.73 -11.15 -10.96
C LEU A 199 -26.21 -12.59 -11.05
N ARG A 200 -27.09 -13.61 -10.96
CA ARG A 200 -26.72 -15.03 -11.09
C ARG A 200 -26.37 -15.39 -12.53
N LYS A 201 -27.21 -14.97 -13.49
CA LYS A 201 -27.07 -15.37 -14.89
C LYS A 201 -25.82 -14.81 -15.57
N GLN A 202 -25.31 -13.68 -15.10
CA GLN A 202 -24.15 -13.03 -15.71
C GLN A 202 -22.80 -13.55 -15.19
N SER A 203 -22.78 -14.34 -14.11
CA SER A 203 -21.58 -14.97 -13.59
C SER A 203 -21.14 -16.23 -14.36
N ASN A 204 -22.02 -16.79 -15.21
CA ASN A 204 -21.79 -18.04 -15.96
C ASN A 204 -21.29 -17.85 -17.40
N ASN A 205 -21.00 -16.61 -17.83
CA ASN A 205 -20.53 -16.31 -19.19
C ASN A 205 -19.01 -16.03 -19.28
N LYS A 206 -18.21 -16.63 -18.38
CA LYS A 206 -16.74 -16.67 -18.50
C LYS A 206 -16.26 -18.11 -18.54
#